data_AF-A0AAV0WV58-F1
#
_entry.id   AF-A0AAV0WV58-F1
#
_cell.length_a   1.000
_cell.length_b   1.000
_cell.length_c   1.000
_cell.angle_alpha   90.00
_cell.angle_beta   90.00
_cell.angle_gamma   90.00
#
_symmetry.space_group_name_H-M   'P 1'
#
loop_
_entity.id
_entity.type
_entity.pdbx_description
1 polymer ?
#
loop_
_entity_poly.entity_id
_entity_poly.type
_entity_poly.pdbx_seq_one_letter_code
_entity_poly.pdbx_strand_id
1 'polypeptide(L)'
;MKSFEFIFGLVMMQPILQMILKISKLLQSNNLELLTAVDVLNSLKSSLASMRNNSNSFEDIYQNCLDMCEEYEIHTSDVKIKCVNKN
;
A
#
# COMPACT_ATOMS: atom_id res chain seq x y z
N MET A 1 -1.61 13.89 -16.84
CA MET A 1 -1.04 13.05 -15.76
C MET A 1 -1.96 12.98 -14.52
N LYS A 2 -3.26 13.27 -14.64
CA LYS A 2 -4.27 13.07 -13.59
C LYS A 2 -5.24 11.98 -14.06
N SER A 3 -4.90 10.72 -13.86
CA SER A 3 -5.77 9.59 -14.15
C SER A 3 -5.95 8.76 -12.89
N PHE A 4 -7.03 7.97 -12.84
CA PHE A 4 -7.29 7.05 -11.74
C PHE A 4 -6.09 6.14 -11.46
N GLU A 5 -5.47 5.56 -12.49
CA GLU A 5 -4.33 4.65 -12.34
C GLU A 5 -3.12 5.32 -11.71
N PHE A 6 -2.89 6.60 -12.04
CA PHE A 6 -1.81 7.37 -11.43
C PHE A 6 -2.08 7.61 -9.94
N ILE A 7 -3.29 8.04 -9.59
CA ILE A 7 -3.69 8.25 -8.18
C ILE A 7 -3.65 6.93 -7.41
N PHE A 8 -4.18 5.86 -7.99
CA PHE A 8 -4.16 4.52 -7.42
C PHE A 8 -2.73 4.06 -7.13
N GLY A 9 -1.80 4.29 -8.06
CA GLY A 9 -0.38 4.04 -7.85
C GLY A 9 0.19 4.83 -6.67
N LEU A 10 -0.15 6.12 -6.54
CA LEU A 10 0.30 6.95 -5.42
C LEU A 10 -0.27 6.48 -4.07
N VAL A 11 -1.58 6.24 -4.02
CA VAL A 11 -2.29 5.79 -2.81
C VAL A 11 -1.77 4.43 -2.34
N MET A 12 -1.48 3.50 -3.25
CA MET A 12 -0.83 2.22 -2.91
C MET A 12 0.62 2.40 -2.44
N MET A 13 1.38 3.27 -3.09
CA MET A 13 2.81 3.44 -2.79
C MET A 13 3.04 4.12 -1.44
N GLN A 14 2.16 5.03 -1.02
CA GLN A 14 2.28 5.76 0.24
C GLN A 14 2.48 4.83 1.46
N PRO A 15 1.60 3.87 1.78
CA PRO A 15 1.79 2.98 2.93
C PRO A 15 3.02 2.09 2.81
N ILE A 16 3.36 1.63 1.59
CA ILE A 16 4.58 0.83 1.34
C ILE A 16 5.83 1.62 1.71
N LEU A 17 5.93 2.86 1.21
CA LEU A 17 7.06 3.74 1.48
C LEU A 17 7.14 4.11 2.97
N GLN A 18 6.02 4.30 3.66
CA GLN A 18 6.01 4.56 5.11
C GLN A 18 6.53 3.36 5.90
N MET A 19 6.11 2.13 5.57
CA MET A 19 6.61 0.91 6.20
C MET A 19 8.12 0.76 5.99
N ILE A 20 8.60 0.94 4.74
CA ILE A 20 10.02 0.86 4.41
C ILE A 20 10.80 1.94 5.17
N LEU A 21 10.35 3.20 5.15
CA LEU A 21 11.02 4.31 5.82
C LEU A 21 11.19 4.06 7.32
N LYS A 22 10.16 3.55 7.99
CA LYS A 22 10.22 3.24 9.43
C LYS A 22 11.30 2.21 9.71
N ILE A 23 11.37 1.15 8.90
CA ILE A 23 12.34 0.07 9.08
C ILE A 23 13.75 0.53 8.69
N SER A 24 13.90 1.29 7.61
CA SER A 24 15.18 1.87 7.20
C SER A 24 15.77 2.75 8.30
N LYS A 25 14.97 3.62 8.93
CA LYS A 25 15.41 4.44 10.06
C LYS A 25 15.88 3.61 11.24
N LEU A 26 15.19 2.51 11.54
CA LEU A 26 15.56 1.61 12.63
C LEU A 26 16.87 0.88 12.31
N LEU A 27 17.00 0.33 11.10
CA LEU A 27 18.20 -0.38 10.63
C LEU A 27 19.44 0.51 10.58
N GLN A 28 19.25 1.81 10.37
CA GLN A 28 20.31 2.82 10.37
C GLN A 28 20.64 3.35 11.78
N SER A 29 20.02 2.84 12.83
CA SER A 29 20.31 3.29 14.20
C SER A 29 21.63 2.72 14.72
N ASN A 30 22.38 3.53 15.47
CA ASN A 30 23.73 3.19 15.92
C ASN A 30 23.79 2.08 16.98
N ASN A 31 22.65 1.68 17.56
CA ASN A 31 22.56 0.76 18.69
C ASN A 31 21.53 -0.36 18.45
N LEU A 32 21.39 -0.83 17.21
CA LEU A 32 20.45 -1.90 16.89
C LEU A 32 21.03 -3.28 17.20
N GLU A 33 20.32 -4.06 18.01
CA GLU A 33 20.63 -5.47 18.21
C GLU A 33 20.30 -6.30 16.96
N LEU A 34 21.19 -7.22 16.59
CA LEU A 34 21.07 -8.03 15.36
C LEU A 34 19.77 -8.85 15.33
N LEU A 35 19.38 -9.47 16.44
CA LEU A 35 18.13 -10.24 16.51
C LEU A 35 16.93 -9.34 16.26
N THR A 36 16.90 -8.16 16.87
CA THR A 36 15.86 -7.15 16.62
C THR A 36 15.83 -6.74 15.15
N ALA A 37 16.98 -6.54 14.51
CA ALA A 37 17.06 -6.22 13.08
C ALA A 37 16.40 -7.29 12.18
N VAL A 38 16.62 -8.57 12.51
CA VAL A 38 16.00 -9.69 11.78
C VAL A 38 14.49 -9.74 12.01
N ASP A 39 14.04 -9.54 13.25
CA ASP A 39 12.62 -9.59 13.60
C ASP A 39 11.82 -8.48 12.91
N VAL A 40 12.37 -7.26 12.84
CA VAL A 40 11.69 -6.14 12.18
C VAL A 40 11.65 -6.30 10.66
N LEU A 41 12.67 -6.92 10.04
CA LEU A 41 12.64 -7.28 8.62
C LEU A 41 11.60 -8.36 8.32
N ASN A 42 11.50 -9.39 9.17
CA ASN A 42 10.47 -10.42 9.04
C ASN A 42 9.06 -9.84 9.23
N SER A 43 8.91 -8.89 10.16
CA SER A 43 7.67 -8.16 10.37
C SER A 43 7.29 -7.35 9.13
N LEU A 44 8.23 -6.59 8.54
CA LEU A 44 8.00 -5.84 7.29
C LEU A 44 7.53 -6.75 6.16
N LYS A 45 8.22 -7.89 5.96
CA LYS A 45 7.85 -8.88 4.94
C LYS A 45 6.43 -9.39 5.15
N SER A 46 6.05 -9.64 6.40
CA SER A 46 4.72 -10.13 6.78
C SER A 46 3.64 -9.06 6.56
N SER A 47 3.91 -7.80 6.92
CA SER A 47 3.01 -6.67 6.66
C SER A 47 2.78 -6.44 5.17
N LEU A 48 3.83 -6.47 4.35
CA LEU A 48 3.71 -6.36 2.89
C LEU A 48 2.93 -7.53 2.28
N ALA A 49 3.16 -8.76 2.77
CA ALA A 49 2.40 -9.92 2.34
C ALA A 49 0.91 -9.82 2.73
N SER A 50 0.62 -9.31 3.93
CA SER A 50 -0.74 -9.06 4.40
C SER A 50 -1.43 -8.00 3.54
N MET A 51 -0.78 -6.87 3.29
CA MET A 51 -1.32 -5.80 2.44
C MET A 51 -1.68 -6.29 1.03
N ARG A 52 -0.90 -7.23 0.47
CA ARG A 52 -1.15 -7.82 -0.86
C ARG A 52 -2.29 -8.83 -0.87
N ASN A 53 -2.41 -9.64 0.19
CA ASN A 53 -3.26 -10.83 0.20
C ASN A 53 -4.58 -10.63 0.97
N ASN A 54 -4.68 -9.62 1.81
CA ASN A 54 -5.89 -9.30 2.57
C ASN A 54 -6.82 -8.47 1.69
N SER A 55 -8.01 -8.99 1.41
CA SER A 55 -9.02 -8.27 0.61
C SER A 55 -9.28 -6.88 1.19
N ASN A 56 -9.49 -6.79 2.51
CA ASN A 56 -9.85 -5.54 3.17
C ASN A 56 -8.82 -4.43 2.91
N SER A 57 -7.54 -4.78 2.82
CA SER A 57 -6.48 -3.81 2.52
C SER A 57 -6.57 -3.25 1.09
N PHE A 58 -7.01 -4.04 0.13
CA PHE A 58 -7.28 -3.56 -1.23
C PHE A 58 -8.52 -2.66 -1.24
N GLU A 59 -9.60 -3.07 -0.58
CA GLU A 59 -10.82 -2.27 -0.51
C GLU A 59 -10.57 -0.88 0.12
N ASP A 60 -9.79 -0.81 1.21
CA ASP A 60 -9.43 0.45 1.87
C ASP A 60 -8.63 1.38 0.93
N ILE A 61 -7.64 0.82 0.21
CA ILE A 61 -6.82 1.56 -0.75
C ILE A 61 -7.67 2.05 -1.92
N TYR A 62 -8.57 1.20 -2.41
CA TYR A 62 -9.44 1.54 -3.53
C TYR A 62 -10.42 2.65 -3.13
N GLN A 63 -11.03 2.57 -1.95
CA GLN A 63 -11.93 3.61 -1.45
C GLN A 63 -11.20 4.94 -1.28
N ASN A 64 -10.02 4.94 -0.66
CA ASN A 64 -9.21 6.16 -0.52
C ASN A 64 -8.82 6.76 -1.89
N CYS A 65 -8.57 5.91 -2.89
CA CYS A 65 -8.33 6.37 -4.26
C CYS A 65 -9.58 7.02 -4.89
N LEU A 66 -10.78 6.49 -4.65
CA LEU A 66 -12.03 7.10 -5.10
C LEU A 66 -12.25 8.46 -4.43
N ASP A 67 -12.06 8.54 -3.12
CA ASP A 67 -12.20 9.77 -2.35
C ASP A 67 -11.25 10.86 -2.87
N MET A 68 -9.99 10.50 -3.16
CA MET A 68 -9.04 11.42 -3.80
C MET A 68 -9.48 11.80 -5.23
N CYS A 69 -9.98 10.86 -6.03
CA CYS A 69 -10.44 11.19 -7.37
C CYS A 69 -11.63 12.17 -7.33
N GLU A 70 -12.53 12.03 -6.37
CA GLU A 70 -13.63 12.97 -6.13
C GLU A 70 -13.09 14.35 -5.72
N GLU A 71 -12.18 14.41 -4.74
CA GLU A 71 -11.56 15.66 -4.25
C GLU A 71 -10.88 16.46 -5.37
N TYR A 72 -10.19 15.77 -6.29
CA TYR A 72 -9.42 16.40 -7.37
C TYR A 72 -10.16 16.45 -8.73
N GLU A 73 -11.47 16.15 -8.75
CA GLU A 73 -12.34 16.13 -9.94
C GLU A 73 -11.75 15.28 -11.09
N ILE A 74 -11.17 14.12 -10.75
CA ILE A 74 -10.57 13.19 -11.71
C ILE A 74 -11.64 12.22 -12.19
N HIS A 75 -11.91 12.24 -13.51
CA HIS A 75 -12.82 11.29 -14.13
C HIS A 75 -12.32 9.86 -14.01
N THR A 76 -12.99 9.06 -13.18
CA THR A 76 -12.84 7.61 -13.15
C THR A 76 -13.69 7.02 -14.28
N SER A 77 -13.17 6.98 -15.51
CA SER A 77 -13.83 6.23 -16.59
C SER A 77 -14.02 4.80 -16.11
N ASP A 78 -15.28 4.34 -16.03
CA ASP A 78 -15.73 3.10 -15.40
C ASP A 78 -14.71 1.96 -15.54
N VAL A 79 -13.86 1.81 -14.52
CA VAL A 79 -13.00 0.65 -14.39
C VAL A 79 -13.97 -0.50 -14.16
N LYS A 80 -14.38 -1.18 -15.23
CA LYS A 80 -15.21 -2.38 -15.15
C LYS A 80 -14.51 -3.35 -14.22
N ILE A 81 -14.97 -3.40 -12.97
CA ILE A 81 -14.60 -4.42 -12.01
C ILE A 81 -15.07 -5.72 -12.66
N LYS A 82 -14.15 -6.42 -13.33
CA LYS A 82 -14.41 -7.79 -13.76
C LYS A 82 -14.40 -8.62 -12.48
N CYS A 83 -15.57 -8.75 -11.85
CA CYS A 83 -15.82 -9.83 -10.92
C CYS A 83 -15.54 -11.14 -11.68
N VAL A 84 -14.39 -11.75 -11.45
CA VAL A 84 -14.11 -13.10 -11.93
C VAL A 84 -14.95 -14.02 -11.05
N ASN A 85 -16.17 -14.32 -11.50
CA ASN A 85 -16.96 -15.42 -10.94
C ASN A 85 -16.15 -16.70 -11.10
N LYS A 86 -15.63 -17.23 -10.00
CA LYS A 86 -15.19 -18.62 -9.93
C LYS A 86 -16.45 -19.48 -9.80
N ASN A 87 -16.76 -20.20 -10.88
CA ASN A 87 -17.68 -21.35 -10.86
C ASN A 87 -17.09 -22.49 -10.03
#